data_AF-A0A8T3NYV1-F1
#
_entry.id   AF-A0A8T3NYV1-F1
#
_cell.length_a   1.000
_cell.length_b   1.000
_cell.length_c   1.000
_cell.angle_alpha   90.00
_cell.angle_beta   90.00
_cell.angle_gamma   90.00
#
_symmetry.space_group_name_H-M   'P 1'
#
loop_
_entity.id
_entity.type
_entity.pdbx_description
1 polymer ?
#
loop_
_entity_poly.entity_id
_entity_poly.type
_entity_poly.pdbx_seq_one_letter_code
_entity_poly.pdbx_strand_id
1 'polypeptide(L)'
;MVNVINQLSPLTRFGQVYLTRLAQAPKLRVFLNANVTELQANVTASMVDCVQVATLDGVRFSVSSKLVVLACGGIENARLLLVSNGVQSAGLGNGNDLVGRYFMDHPRFRWTKVRLGDQRKYRRLYDSSLAHTRPRVRSRDLRLAAHLAPSFTQQREARLPNSRTYLVANYFASVSATYGVLKVMWHRMHNRKKFGVPLATVALEAARNPPCCCVKRRGRASRCSTTG
;
A
#
# COMPACT_ATOMS: atom_id res chain seq x y z
N MET A 1 -10.01 27.16 -5.92
CA MET A 1 -8.56 27.24 -5.69
C MET A 1 -8.02 25.80 -5.70
N VAL A 2 -7.37 25.38 -6.79
CA VAL A 2 -6.50 24.19 -6.79
C VAL A 2 -5.10 24.71 -6.51
N ASN A 3 -4.37 24.13 -5.58
CA ASN A 3 -2.97 24.51 -5.37
C ASN A 3 -2.00 23.33 -5.40
N VAL A 4 -2.47 22.10 -5.59
CA VAL A 4 -1.60 20.93 -5.82
C VAL A 4 -2.20 20.02 -6.90
N ILE A 5 -1.39 19.68 -7.90
CA ILE A 5 -1.73 18.69 -8.93
C ILE A 5 -0.67 17.59 -8.88
N ASN A 6 -1.11 16.34 -8.72
CA ASN A 6 -0.26 15.17 -8.77
C ASN A 6 -0.40 14.49 -10.13
N GLN A 7 0.72 14.14 -10.76
CA GLN A 7 0.77 13.14 -11.81
C GLN A 7 1.05 11.78 -11.18
N LEU A 8 0.09 10.88 -11.29
CA LEU A 8 0.17 9.55 -10.70
C LEU A 8 0.84 8.58 -11.67
N SER A 9 1.81 7.83 -11.16
CA SER A 9 2.33 6.67 -11.88
C SER A 9 1.25 5.57 -11.96
N PRO A 10 1.35 4.65 -12.94
CA PRO A 10 0.55 3.45 -12.94
C PRO A 10 0.73 2.65 -11.63
N LEU A 11 -0.34 1.98 -11.20
CA LEU A 11 -0.27 1.02 -10.10
C LEU A 11 0.49 -0.22 -10.59
N THR A 12 1.80 -0.24 -10.41
CA THR A 12 2.70 -1.29 -10.90
C THR A 12 2.82 -2.40 -9.86
N ARG A 13 2.31 -3.59 -10.18
CA ARG A 13 2.66 -4.82 -9.45
C ARG A 13 4.00 -5.31 -9.97
N PHE A 14 5.10 -4.79 -9.42
CA PHE A 14 6.47 -5.02 -9.91
C PHE A 14 6.79 -6.49 -10.16
N GLY A 15 6.41 -7.39 -9.24
CA GLY A 15 6.58 -8.83 -9.46
C GLY A 15 5.92 -9.32 -10.75
N GLN A 16 4.67 -8.96 -11.03
CA GLN A 16 3.99 -9.39 -12.27
C GLN A 16 4.57 -8.75 -13.52
N VAL A 17 4.96 -7.47 -13.44
CA VAL A 17 5.43 -6.70 -14.60
C VAL A 17 6.86 -7.09 -14.99
N TYR A 18 7.71 -7.39 -14.01
CA TYR A 18 9.15 -7.59 -14.26
C TYR A 18 9.61 -9.04 -14.13
N LEU A 19 8.80 -9.99 -13.64
CA LEU A 19 9.23 -11.38 -13.41
C LEU A 19 9.90 -12.01 -14.63
N THR A 20 9.28 -11.94 -15.82
CA THR A 20 9.85 -12.52 -17.04
C THR A 20 11.19 -11.90 -17.40
N ARG A 21 11.28 -10.56 -17.32
CA ARG A 21 12.53 -9.84 -17.61
C ARG A 21 13.64 -10.17 -16.62
N LEU A 22 13.29 -10.33 -15.34
CA LEU A 22 14.24 -10.70 -14.29
C LEU A 22 14.72 -12.16 -14.48
N ALA A 23 13.83 -13.07 -14.88
CA ALA A 23 14.15 -14.47 -15.13
C ALA A 23 15.04 -14.67 -16.36
N GLN A 24 14.90 -13.81 -17.38
CA GLN A 24 15.69 -13.86 -18.62
C GLN A 24 17.01 -13.09 -18.55
N ALA A 25 17.25 -12.32 -17.48
CA ALA A 25 18.44 -11.48 -17.38
C ALA A 25 19.69 -12.36 -17.10
N PRO A 26 20.68 -12.39 -18.00
CA PRO A 26 21.77 -13.38 -17.94
C PRO A 26 22.73 -13.16 -16.76
N LYS A 27 22.77 -11.94 -16.21
CA LYS A 27 23.65 -11.55 -15.10
C LYS A 27 22.89 -11.35 -13.79
N LEU A 28 21.64 -11.82 -13.72
CA LEU A 28 20.79 -11.66 -12.54
C LEU A 28 20.30 -13.02 -12.06
N ARG A 29 20.41 -13.24 -10.75
CA ARG A 29 19.76 -14.37 -10.08
C ARG A 29 18.84 -13.82 -9.02
N VAL A 30 17.58 -14.25 -9.04
CA VAL A 30 16.56 -13.81 -8.08
C VAL A 30 16.22 -14.96 -7.15
N PHE A 31 16.38 -14.73 -5.86
CA PHE A 31 15.94 -15.65 -4.82
C PHE A 31 14.67 -15.08 -4.18
N LEU A 32 13.59 -15.85 -4.22
CA LEU A 32 12.35 -15.54 -3.52
C LEU A 32 12.29 -16.32 -2.21
N ASN A 33 11.57 -15.80 -1.22
CA ASN A 33 11.46 -16.40 0.13
C ASN A 33 12.82 -16.53 0.86
N ALA A 34 13.82 -15.77 0.42
CA ALA A 34 15.15 -15.68 0.98
C ALA A 34 15.25 -14.46 1.90
N ASN A 35 14.83 -14.60 3.16
CA ASN A 35 14.81 -13.48 4.09
C ASN A 35 16.21 -13.23 4.64
N VAL A 36 16.75 -12.04 4.42
CA VAL A 36 17.99 -11.62 5.08
C VAL A 36 17.73 -11.46 6.57
N THR A 37 18.62 -12.02 7.38
CA THR A 37 18.51 -12.03 8.84
C THR A 37 19.60 -11.19 9.50
N GLU A 38 20.78 -11.13 8.91
CA GLU A 38 21.94 -10.41 9.44
C GLU A 38 22.89 -9.98 8.29
N LEU A 39 23.53 -8.83 8.45
CA LEU A 39 24.65 -8.36 7.65
C LEU A 39 25.93 -8.51 8.49
N GLN A 40 26.85 -9.37 8.05
CA GLN A 40 28.11 -9.59 8.73
C GLN A 40 29.18 -8.68 8.12
N ALA A 41 29.69 -7.78 8.95
CA ALA A 41 30.71 -6.83 8.57
C ALA A 41 32.12 -7.33 8.95
N ASN A 42 33.12 -6.78 8.28
CA ASN A 42 34.51 -7.01 8.67
C ASN A 42 34.80 -6.41 10.05
N VAL A 43 35.98 -6.71 10.62
CA VAL A 43 36.37 -6.30 11.98
C VAL A 43 36.29 -4.78 12.19
N THR A 44 36.51 -3.97 11.15
CA THR A 44 36.44 -2.50 11.23
C THR A 44 35.07 -1.92 10.88
N ALA A 45 34.07 -2.75 10.60
CA ALA A 45 32.75 -2.36 10.08
C ALA A 45 32.78 -1.45 8.84
N SER A 46 33.83 -1.53 8.03
CA SER A 46 34.00 -0.72 6.82
C SER A 46 33.38 -1.36 5.57
N MET A 47 33.10 -2.67 5.62
CA MET A 47 32.41 -3.40 4.55
C MET A 47 31.60 -4.57 5.10
N VAL A 48 30.58 -4.99 4.33
CA VAL A 48 29.81 -6.21 4.58
C VAL A 48 30.45 -7.37 3.80
N ASP A 49 30.98 -8.36 4.50
CA ASP A 49 31.62 -9.54 3.92
C ASP A 49 30.60 -10.60 3.51
N CYS A 50 29.52 -10.70 4.29
CA CYS A 50 28.54 -11.77 4.15
C CYS A 50 27.13 -11.33 4.54
N VAL A 51 26.14 -11.85 3.82
CA VAL A 51 24.71 -11.67 4.12
C VAL A 51 24.12 -13.00 4.54
N GLN A 52 23.57 -13.09 5.75
CA GLN A 52 22.94 -14.30 6.27
C GLN A 52 21.48 -14.37 5.88
N VAL A 53 21.06 -15.51 5.34
CA VAL A 53 19.71 -15.73 4.83
C VAL A 53 19.07 -16.92 5.54
N ALA A 54 17.80 -16.74 5.92
CA ALA A 54 16.96 -17.82 6.41
C ALA A 54 15.60 -17.83 5.68
N THR A 55 15.12 -19.02 5.38
CA THR A 55 13.80 -19.24 4.81
C THR A 55 12.82 -19.71 5.89
N LEU A 56 11.52 -19.64 5.61
CA LEU A 56 10.49 -20.05 6.58
C LEU A 56 10.43 -21.57 6.79
N ASP A 57 10.91 -22.35 5.83
CA ASP A 57 11.09 -23.81 5.90
C ASP A 57 12.42 -24.23 6.55
N GLY A 58 13.17 -23.28 7.10
CA GLY A 58 14.36 -23.55 7.92
C GLY A 58 15.68 -23.66 7.17
N VAL A 59 15.68 -23.51 5.84
CA VAL A 59 16.92 -23.46 5.05
C VAL A 59 17.71 -22.20 5.40
N ARG A 60 19.01 -22.38 5.63
CA ARG A 60 19.94 -21.28 5.92
C ARG A 60 21.11 -21.34 4.96
N PHE A 61 21.50 -20.17 4.46
CA PHE A 61 22.67 -20.01 3.61
C PHE A 61 23.19 -18.59 3.71
N SER A 62 24.39 -18.36 3.18
CA SER A 62 25.01 -17.06 3.19
C SER A 62 25.44 -16.64 1.78
N VAL A 63 25.54 -15.33 1.56
CA VAL A 63 25.93 -14.74 0.27
C VAL A 63 27.04 -13.73 0.51
N SER A 64 28.21 -13.98 -0.08
CA SER A 64 29.31 -13.01 -0.12
C SER A 64 29.24 -12.17 -1.39
N SER A 65 29.53 -10.87 -1.25
CA SER A 65 29.48 -9.93 -2.36
C SER A 65 30.44 -8.77 -2.14
N LYS A 66 30.83 -8.10 -3.23
CA LYS A 66 31.67 -6.88 -3.16
C LYS A 66 30.87 -5.64 -2.77
N LEU A 67 29.56 -5.64 -3.04
CA LEU A 67 28.66 -4.51 -2.81
C LEU A 67 27.31 -5.04 -2.37
N VAL A 68 26.79 -4.49 -1.27
CA VAL A 68 25.46 -4.80 -0.74
C VAL A 68 24.60 -3.55 -0.82
N VAL A 69 23.40 -3.68 -1.40
CA VAL A 69 22.42 -2.61 -1.50
C VAL A 69 21.15 -3.00 -0.74
N LEU A 70 20.79 -2.21 0.27
CA LEU A 70 19.56 -2.42 1.04
C LEU A 70 18.37 -1.73 0.37
N ALA A 71 17.48 -2.53 -0.20
CA ALA A 71 16.27 -2.07 -0.89
C ALA A 71 14.98 -2.68 -0.31
N CYS A 72 14.97 -2.97 0.99
CA CYS A 72 13.86 -3.63 1.70
C CYS A 72 12.77 -2.63 2.15
N GLY A 73 12.99 -1.32 1.97
CA GLY A 73 12.09 -0.25 2.40
C GLY A 73 12.53 0.36 3.75
N GLY A 74 11.88 1.46 4.14
CA GLY A 74 12.33 2.27 5.28
C GLY A 74 12.36 1.52 6.62
N ILE A 75 11.42 0.58 6.84
CA ILE A 75 11.34 -0.19 8.09
C ILE A 75 12.36 -1.33 8.08
N GLU A 76 12.33 -2.19 7.06
CA GLU A 76 13.19 -3.38 7.03
C GLU A 76 14.67 -3.04 6.85
N ASN A 77 15.02 -1.96 6.13
CA ASN A 77 16.39 -1.50 6.07
C ASN A 77 16.92 -1.11 7.47
N ALA A 78 16.14 -0.33 8.24
CA ALA A 78 16.53 0.06 9.59
C ALA A 78 16.62 -1.14 10.53
N ARG A 79 15.64 -2.05 10.49
CA ARG A 79 15.65 -3.28 11.29
C ARG A 79 16.90 -4.13 11.01
N LEU A 80 17.23 -4.33 9.73
CA LEU A 80 18.41 -5.11 9.32
C LEU A 80 19.72 -4.48 9.81
N LEU A 81 19.86 -3.16 9.69
CA LEU A 81 21.04 -2.46 10.18
C LEU A 81 21.17 -2.59 11.71
N LEU A 82 20.07 -2.40 12.46
CA LEU A 82 20.07 -2.45 13.91
C LEU A 82 20.33 -3.86 14.48
N VAL A 83 19.78 -4.91 13.87
CA VAL A 83 20.02 -6.30 14.30
C VAL A 83 21.41 -6.81 13.93
N SER A 84 22.06 -6.19 12.95
CA SER A 84 23.41 -6.54 12.50
C SER A 84 24.46 -5.87 13.40
N ASN A 85 24.59 -6.36 14.62
CA ASN A 85 25.35 -5.70 15.69
C ASN A 85 26.60 -6.47 16.14
N GLY A 86 27.03 -7.49 15.39
CA GLY A 86 28.18 -8.33 15.75
C GLY A 86 29.53 -7.59 15.86
N VAL A 87 29.69 -6.47 15.13
CA VAL A 87 30.88 -5.61 15.20
C VAL A 87 30.58 -4.25 15.83
N GLN A 88 29.47 -3.62 15.44
CA GLN A 88 29.00 -2.38 16.04
C GLN A 88 27.79 -2.67 16.92
N SER A 89 27.95 -2.61 18.25
CA SER A 89 26.91 -3.00 19.21
C SER A 89 25.60 -2.21 19.07
N ALA A 90 25.67 -0.96 18.60
CA ALA A 90 24.50 -0.11 18.31
C ALA A 90 23.80 -0.42 16.96
N GLY A 91 24.29 -1.40 16.21
CA GLY A 91 23.88 -1.72 14.85
C GLY A 91 24.81 -1.15 13.78
N LEU A 92 24.90 -1.85 12.65
CA LEU A 92 25.75 -1.48 11.53
C LEU A 92 25.39 -0.10 10.98
N GLY A 93 26.38 0.78 10.86
CA GLY A 93 26.20 2.15 10.36
C GLY A 93 25.46 3.10 11.31
N ASN A 94 25.16 2.67 12.55
CA ASN A 94 24.40 3.47 13.51
C ASN A 94 25.28 4.31 14.46
N GLY A 95 26.45 4.76 14.01
CA GLY A 95 27.40 5.52 14.84
C GLY A 95 26.87 6.86 15.35
N ASN A 96 25.87 7.44 14.69
CA ASN A 96 25.21 8.68 15.09
C ASN A 96 23.84 8.45 15.76
N ASP A 97 23.47 7.20 16.07
CA ASP A 97 22.17 6.85 16.66
C ASP A 97 20.97 7.39 15.86
N LEU A 98 21.05 7.35 14.52
CA LEU A 98 19.99 7.87 13.63
C LEU A 98 19.20 6.76 12.94
N VAL A 99 19.71 5.53 12.89
CA VAL A 99 19.06 4.43 12.18
C VAL A 99 17.74 4.09 12.89
N GLY A 100 16.63 4.12 12.12
CA GLY A 100 15.29 3.88 12.64
C GLY A 100 14.62 5.09 13.30
N ARG A 101 15.33 6.21 13.48
CA ARG A 101 14.75 7.46 14.00
C ARG A 101 14.10 8.29 12.89
N TYR A 102 13.28 9.26 13.31
CA TYR A 102 12.57 10.19 12.42
C TYR A 102 11.71 9.49 11.37
N PHE A 103 11.16 8.32 11.72
CA PHE A 103 10.20 7.65 10.86
C PHE A 103 9.01 8.57 10.58
N MET A 104 8.72 8.77 9.30
CA MET A 104 7.60 9.57 8.83
C MET A 104 6.61 8.69 8.10
N ASP A 105 5.34 8.82 8.47
CA ASP A 105 4.21 8.24 7.74
C ASP A 105 3.32 9.36 7.17
N HIS A 106 2.33 8.97 6.39
CA HIS A 106 1.30 9.84 5.84
C HIS A 106 -0.03 9.52 6.53
N PRO A 107 -0.24 10.01 7.77
CA PRO A 107 -1.49 9.77 8.49
C PRO A 107 -2.66 10.32 7.67
N ARG A 108 -3.63 9.44 7.39
CA ARG A 108 -4.82 9.76 6.58
C ARG A 108 -6.06 9.55 7.41
N PHE A 109 -6.83 10.61 7.60
CA PHE A 109 -8.15 10.56 8.22
C PHE A 109 -9.21 11.02 7.21
N ARG A 110 -10.39 10.41 7.27
CA ARG A 110 -11.55 10.82 6.46
C ARG A 110 -12.35 11.82 7.27
N TRP A 111 -12.48 13.03 6.74
CA TRP A 111 -13.18 14.12 7.41
C TRP A 111 -14.37 14.59 6.59
N THR A 112 -15.54 14.66 7.24
CA THR A 112 -16.79 15.24 6.75
C THR A 112 -17.27 14.80 5.35
N LYS A 113 -18.35 15.40 4.88
CA LYS A 113 -18.84 15.27 3.50
C LYS A 113 -19.04 16.67 2.95
N VAL A 114 -18.53 16.92 1.75
CA VAL A 114 -18.75 18.16 1.02
C VAL A 114 -19.53 17.88 -0.25
N ARG A 115 -20.47 18.77 -0.61
CA ARG A 115 -21.20 18.71 -1.88
C ARG A 115 -20.52 19.64 -2.87
N LEU A 116 -19.97 19.08 -3.95
CA LEU A 116 -19.55 19.89 -5.10
C LEU A 116 -20.78 20.28 -5.91
N GLY A 117 -20.86 21.54 -6.37
CA GLY A 117 -21.98 22.04 -7.17
C GLY A 117 -22.11 21.30 -8.51
N ASP A 118 -21.11 21.45 -9.39
CA ASP A 118 -21.03 20.72 -10.66
C ASP A 118 -20.16 19.46 -10.52
N GLN A 119 -20.75 18.42 -9.93
CA GLN A 119 -20.05 17.15 -9.72
C GLN A 119 -19.59 16.52 -11.04
N ARG A 120 -20.33 16.69 -12.14
CA ARG A 120 -19.98 16.05 -13.42
C ARG A 120 -18.69 16.64 -13.99
N LYS A 121 -18.53 17.96 -13.91
CA LYS A 121 -17.32 18.66 -14.37
C LYS A 121 -16.10 18.37 -13.49
N TYR A 122 -16.24 18.47 -12.18
CA TYR A 122 -15.08 18.46 -11.27
C TYR A 122 -14.66 17.06 -10.79
N ARG A 123 -15.55 16.08 -10.83
CA ARG A 123 -15.28 14.74 -10.31
C ARG A 123 -14.06 14.07 -10.94
N ARG A 124 -13.80 14.25 -12.23
CA ARG A 124 -12.65 13.61 -12.91
C ARG A 124 -11.31 14.04 -12.33
N LEU A 125 -11.22 15.27 -11.85
CA LEU A 125 -9.98 15.87 -11.38
C LEU A 125 -9.80 15.71 -9.86
N TYR A 126 -10.89 15.86 -9.08
CA TYR A 126 -10.83 15.85 -7.61
C TYR A 126 -11.13 14.51 -6.96
N ASP A 127 -11.85 13.60 -7.63
CA ASP A 127 -12.12 12.27 -7.06
C ASP A 127 -10.89 11.40 -7.20
N SER A 128 -10.09 11.37 -6.13
CA SER A 128 -8.87 10.58 -6.08
C SER A 128 -9.12 9.10 -6.33
N SER A 129 -10.31 8.54 -6.08
CA SER A 129 -10.61 7.15 -6.42
C SER A 129 -10.53 6.91 -7.93
N LEU A 130 -11.01 7.86 -8.75
CA LEU A 130 -11.00 7.72 -10.21
C LEU A 130 -9.61 7.81 -10.82
N ALA A 131 -8.74 8.63 -10.23
CA ALA A 131 -7.35 8.77 -10.66
C ALA A 131 -6.58 7.44 -10.51
N HIS A 132 -6.97 6.60 -9.55
CA HIS A 132 -6.35 5.28 -9.30
C HIS A 132 -7.07 4.13 -10.02
N THR A 133 -8.40 4.19 -10.18
CA THR A 133 -9.21 3.02 -10.59
C THR A 133 -9.63 3.00 -12.06
N ARG A 134 -9.44 4.07 -12.84
CA ARG A 134 -9.85 4.07 -14.25
C ARG A 134 -8.68 3.93 -15.21
N PRO A 135 -8.44 2.73 -15.79
CA PRO A 135 -7.48 2.55 -16.86
C PRO A 135 -7.95 3.09 -18.24
N ARG A 136 -9.18 3.60 -18.38
CA ARG A 136 -9.78 3.96 -19.69
C ARG A 136 -10.66 5.23 -19.70
N VAL A 137 -10.19 6.36 -19.18
CA VAL A 137 -10.75 7.66 -19.60
C VAL A 137 -9.88 8.18 -20.73
N ARG A 138 -10.37 8.03 -21.97
CA ARG A 138 -9.76 8.53 -23.20
C ARG A 138 -9.58 10.06 -23.13
N SER A 139 -8.41 10.52 -22.69
CA SER A 139 -7.84 11.83 -23.06
C SER A 139 -6.42 11.95 -22.49
N ARG A 140 -5.41 11.51 -23.26
CA ARG A 140 -3.95 11.54 -22.97
C ARG A 140 -3.56 10.76 -21.70
N ASP A 141 -2.45 10.01 -21.73
CA ASP A 141 -2.03 9.06 -20.68
C ASP A 141 -1.69 9.66 -19.30
N LEU A 142 -2.09 10.90 -19.02
CA LEU A 142 -1.80 11.62 -17.79
C LEU A 142 -2.88 11.35 -16.74
N ARG A 143 -2.51 10.55 -15.74
CA ARG A 143 -3.33 10.35 -14.54
C ARG A 143 -3.11 11.52 -13.58
N LEU A 144 -3.93 12.55 -13.71
CA LEU A 144 -3.87 13.72 -12.83
C LEU A 144 -4.87 13.60 -11.69
N ALA A 145 -4.46 14.06 -10.51
CA ALA A 145 -5.33 14.26 -9.36
C ALA A 145 -5.07 15.64 -8.76
N ALA A 146 -6.13 16.44 -8.59
CA ALA A 146 -6.04 17.70 -7.88
C ALA A 146 -6.36 17.52 -6.40
N HIS A 147 -5.62 18.26 -5.58
CA HIS A 147 -5.76 18.26 -4.13
C HIS A 147 -5.82 19.70 -3.62
N LEU A 148 -6.37 19.83 -2.41
CA LEU A 148 -6.36 21.08 -1.66
C LEU A 148 -5.29 20.97 -0.58
N ALA A 149 -4.43 21.96 -0.47
CA ALA A 149 -3.49 22.10 0.63
C ALA A 149 -3.57 23.53 1.17
N PRO A 150 -3.18 23.80 2.42
CA PRO A 150 -2.88 25.17 2.83
C PRO A 150 -1.67 25.70 2.04
N SER A 151 -1.59 27.00 1.77
CA SER A 151 -0.41 27.60 1.14
C SER A 151 0.83 27.46 2.05
N PHE A 152 2.04 27.59 1.49
CA PHE A 152 3.26 27.52 2.29
C PHE A 152 3.27 28.58 3.41
N THR A 153 2.81 29.80 3.12
CA THR A 153 2.66 30.87 4.10
C THR A 153 1.71 30.47 5.22
N GLN A 154 0.53 29.94 4.89
CA GLN A 154 -0.45 29.48 5.87
C GLN A 154 0.10 28.33 6.73
N GLN A 155 0.82 27.38 6.13
CA GLN A 155 1.44 26.30 6.88
C GLN A 155 2.47 26.82 7.90
N ARG A 156 3.29 27.80 7.49
CA ARG A 156 4.30 28.39 8.37
C ARG A 156 3.69 29.21 9.50
N GLU A 157 2.75 30.10 9.18
CA GLU A 157 2.07 30.97 10.16
C GLU A 157 1.29 30.16 11.19
N ALA A 158 0.53 29.17 10.74
CA ALA A 158 -0.28 28.32 11.61
C ALA A 158 0.49 27.09 12.16
N ARG A 159 1.81 26.98 11.89
CA ARG A 159 2.67 25.84 12.26
C ARG A 159 2.05 24.48 11.90
N LEU A 160 1.40 24.40 10.74
CA LEU A 160 0.77 23.19 10.24
C LEU A 160 1.80 22.29 9.56
N PRO A 161 1.71 20.96 9.75
CA PRO A 161 2.50 20.03 8.95
C PRO A 161 2.08 20.09 7.49
N ASN A 162 3.00 19.67 6.61
CA ASN A 162 2.70 19.49 5.20
C ASN A 162 1.54 18.49 5.06
N SER A 163 0.39 18.98 4.63
CA SER A 163 -0.85 18.23 4.60
C SER A 163 -1.62 18.48 3.32
N ARG A 164 -2.38 17.47 2.91
CA ARG A 164 -3.18 17.48 1.69
C ARG A 164 -4.55 16.92 1.98
N THR A 165 -5.56 17.59 1.46
CA THR A 165 -6.95 17.16 1.51
C THR A 165 -7.33 16.54 0.17
N TYR A 166 -7.73 15.27 0.23
CA TYR A 166 -8.19 14.49 -0.90
C TYR A 166 -9.71 14.45 -0.89
N LEU A 167 -10.34 14.66 -2.05
CA LEU A 167 -11.74 14.33 -2.21
C LEU A 167 -11.85 12.88 -2.71
N VAL A 168 -12.77 12.14 -2.13
CA VAL A 168 -13.12 10.78 -2.53
C VAL A 168 -14.62 10.76 -2.73
N ALA A 169 -15.10 10.32 -3.90
CA ALA A 169 -16.53 10.22 -4.10
C ALA A 169 -17.13 9.22 -3.11
N ASN A 170 -18.17 9.67 -2.40
CA ASN A 170 -19.00 8.79 -1.62
C ASN A 170 -20.07 8.21 -2.54
N TYR A 171 -20.01 6.90 -2.83
CA TYR A 171 -21.00 6.23 -3.65
C TYR A 171 -22.11 5.69 -2.74
N PHE A 172 -23.37 5.85 -3.15
CA PHE A 172 -24.53 5.40 -2.38
C PHE A 172 -24.46 3.92 -1.96
N ALA A 173 -23.81 3.07 -2.77
CA ALA A 173 -23.60 1.65 -2.48
C ALA A 173 -22.29 1.33 -1.74
N SER A 174 -21.28 2.22 -1.72
CA SER A 174 -19.98 1.91 -1.09
C SER A 174 -20.04 1.87 0.44
N VAL A 175 -21.20 2.21 1.01
CA VAL A 175 -21.44 2.25 2.46
C VAL A 175 -22.42 1.17 2.92
N SER A 176 -23.05 0.40 2.00
CA SER A 176 -23.92 -0.69 2.44
C SER A 176 -23.06 -1.86 2.91
N ALA A 177 -23.41 -2.44 4.08
CA ALA A 177 -22.78 -3.66 4.59
C ALA A 177 -22.74 -4.75 3.50
N THR A 178 -23.81 -4.83 2.71
CA THR A 178 -23.97 -5.68 1.52
C THR A 178 -22.82 -5.54 0.51
N TYR A 179 -22.43 -4.31 0.13
CA TYR A 179 -21.33 -4.11 -0.80
C TYR A 179 -19.98 -4.52 -0.19
N GLY A 180 -19.77 -4.23 1.09
CA GLY A 180 -18.58 -4.66 1.82
C GLY A 180 -18.42 -6.18 1.79
N VAL A 181 -19.48 -6.90 2.13
CA VAL A 181 -19.54 -8.37 2.10
C VAL A 181 -19.26 -8.89 0.68
N LEU A 182 -19.98 -8.40 -0.33
CA LEU A 182 -19.79 -8.83 -1.72
C LEU A 182 -18.36 -8.60 -2.23
N LYS A 183 -17.74 -7.48 -1.86
CA LYS A 183 -16.35 -7.16 -2.24
C LYS A 183 -15.35 -8.13 -1.60
N VAL A 184 -15.53 -8.44 -0.31
CA VAL A 184 -14.68 -9.42 0.40
C VAL A 184 -14.84 -10.80 -0.22
N MET A 185 -16.07 -11.24 -0.46
CA MET A 185 -16.36 -12.52 -1.11
C MET A 185 -15.73 -12.60 -2.51
N TRP A 186 -15.89 -11.56 -3.33
CA TRP A 186 -15.29 -11.50 -4.65
C TRP A 186 -13.76 -11.64 -4.59
N HIS A 187 -13.10 -10.90 -3.68
CA HIS A 187 -11.65 -11.00 -3.49
C HIS A 187 -11.20 -12.39 -3.05
N ARG A 188 -11.92 -13.02 -2.10
CA ARG A 188 -11.61 -14.37 -1.63
C ARG A 188 -11.83 -15.40 -2.72
N MET A 189 -12.92 -15.35 -3.48
CA MET A 189 -13.16 -16.28 -4.59
C MET A 189 -12.09 -16.19 -5.69
N HIS A 190 -11.69 -14.97 -6.06
CA HIS A 190 -10.74 -14.73 -7.15
C HIS A 190 -9.28 -14.96 -6.74
N ASN A 191 -8.92 -14.68 -5.48
CA ASN A 191 -7.55 -14.83 -4.98
C ASN A 191 -7.37 -16.04 -4.05
N ARG A 192 -8.34 -16.97 -4.01
CA ARG A 192 -8.34 -18.12 -3.10
C ARG A 192 -7.04 -18.93 -3.12
N LYS A 193 -6.53 -19.21 -4.33
CA LYS A 193 -5.29 -19.99 -4.54
C LYS A 193 -4.07 -19.24 -4.01
N LYS A 194 -4.10 -17.90 -4.06
CA LYS A 194 -3.01 -17.04 -3.61
C LYS A 194 -2.94 -16.94 -2.08
N PHE A 195 -4.09 -16.99 -1.41
CA PHE A 195 -4.17 -16.87 0.06
C PHE A 195 -4.46 -18.21 0.76
N GLY A 196 -4.46 -19.33 0.02
CA GLY A 196 -4.71 -20.67 0.59
C GLY A 196 -6.12 -20.87 1.16
N VAL A 197 -7.12 -20.11 0.72
CA VAL A 197 -8.48 -20.18 1.28
C VAL A 197 -9.29 -21.27 0.54
N PRO A 198 -9.81 -22.32 1.22
CA PRO A 198 -10.67 -23.31 0.59
C PRO A 198 -12.01 -22.74 0.13
N LEU A 199 -12.57 -23.27 -0.95
CA LEU A 199 -13.91 -22.88 -1.45
C LEU A 199 -15.00 -23.12 -0.41
N ALA A 200 -14.90 -24.18 0.38
CA ALA A 200 -15.83 -24.51 1.46
C ALA A 200 -15.90 -23.39 2.52
N THR A 201 -14.76 -22.82 2.89
CA THR A 201 -14.69 -21.71 3.86
C THR A 201 -15.41 -20.47 3.33
N VAL A 202 -15.23 -20.16 2.04
CA VAL A 202 -15.92 -19.03 1.39
C VAL A 202 -17.43 -19.26 1.32
N ALA A 203 -17.87 -20.49 1.00
CA ALA A 203 -19.28 -20.86 0.94
C ALA A 203 -19.96 -20.80 2.32
N LEU A 204 -19.28 -21.25 3.38
CA LEU A 204 -19.79 -21.19 4.75
C LEU A 204 -19.97 -19.75 5.23
N GLU A 205 -19.01 -18.87 4.96
CA GLU A 205 -19.13 -17.45 5.31
C GLU A 205 -20.21 -16.73 4.50
N ALA A 206 -20.38 -17.09 3.23
CA ALA A 206 -21.47 -16.61 2.36
C ALA A 206 -22.83 -16.88 3.00
N ALA A 207 -23.02 -18.11 3.48
CA ALA A 207 -24.26 -18.55 4.12
C ALA A 207 -24.49 -17.87 5.47
N ARG A 208 -23.41 -17.59 6.24
CA ARG A 208 -23.49 -16.92 7.55
C ARG A 208 -23.73 -15.42 7.45
N ASN A 209 -23.34 -14.78 6.34
CA ASN A 209 -23.48 -13.34 6.13
C ASN A 209 -24.18 -13.05 4.80
N PRO A 210 -25.46 -13.44 4.65
CA PRO A 210 -26.17 -13.22 3.40
C PRO A 210 -26.28 -11.71 3.14
N PRO A 211 -25.95 -11.24 1.92
CA PRO A 211 -26.08 -9.83 1.60
C PRO A 211 -27.56 -9.40 1.72
N CYS A 212 -27.87 -8.46 2.62
CA CYS A 212 -29.19 -7.83 2.66
C CYS A 212 -29.44 -7.08 1.35
N CYS A 213 -30.21 -7.70 0.45
CA CYS A 213 -30.67 -7.10 -0.79
C CYS A 213 -32.02 -6.40 -0.54
N CYS A 214 -31.99 -5.15 -0.09
CA CYS A 214 -33.20 -4.33 -0.07
C CYS A 214 -33.57 -3.94 -1.51
N VAL A 215 -34.38 -4.77 -2.17
CA VAL A 215 -34.97 -4.44 -3.47
C VAL A 215 -36.09 -3.42 -3.24
N LYS A 216 -35.82 -2.15 -3.56
CA LYS A 216 -36.84 -1.11 -3.57
C LYS A 216 -37.79 -1.38 -4.75
N ARG A 217 -38.88 -2.12 -4.53
CA ARG A 217 -39.98 -2.17 -5.50
C ARG A 217 -40.52 -0.74 -5.65
N ARG A 218 -40.58 -0.24 -6.90
CA ARG A 218 -41.17 1.08 -7.20
C ARG A 218 -42.57 1.13 -6.58
N GLY A 219 -42.80 2.04 -5.63
CA GLY A 219 -44.15 2.36 -5.12
C GLY A 219 -44.44 2.09 -3.64
N ARG A 220 -43.58 1.44 -2.84
CA ARG A 220 -43.79 1.35 -1.37
C ARG A 220 -42.50 1.58 -0.59
N ALA A 221 -42.59 2.41 0.46
CA ALA A 221 -41.51 2.60 1.42
C ALA A 221 -41.27 1.29 2.19
N SER A 222 -40.14 0.63 1.94
CA SER A 222 -39.70 -0.53 2.72
C SER A 222 -39.10 -0.05 4.05
N ARG A 223 -39.72 -0.41 5.18
CA ARG A 223 -39.10 -0.32 6.50
C ARG A 223 -38.03 -1.41 6.58
N CYS A 224 -36.77 -1.03 6.81
CA CYS A 224 -35.76 -1.96 7.33
C CYS A 224 -35.87 -1.92 8.85
N SER A 225 -36.38 -3.00 9.46
CA SER A 225 -36.19 -3.25 10.88
C SER A 225 -34.77 -3.73 11.11
N THR A 226 -33.96 -2.94 11.78
CA THR A 226 -32.71 -3.40 12.40
C THR A 226 -33.05 -4.00 13.76
N THR A 227 -33.10 -5.32 13.82
CA THR A 227 -32.97 -6.09 15.07
C THR A 227 -31.77 -7.02 14.89
N GLY A 228 -30.79 -6.89 15.78
CA GLY A 228 -29.54 -7.66 15.81
C GLY A 228 -28.31 -6.78 15.72
#